data_AF-A0A9D3X737-F1
#
_entry.id   AF-A0A9D3X737-F1
#
_cell.length_a   1.000
_cell.length_b   1.000
_cell.length_c   1.000
_cell.angle_alpha   90.00
_cell.angle_beta   90.00
_cell.angle_gamma   90.00
#
_symmetry.space_group_name_H-M   'P 1'
#
loop_
_entity.id
_entity.type
_entity.pdbx_description
1 polymer ?
#
loop_
_entity_poly.entity_id
_entity_poly.type
_entity_poly.pdbx_seq_one_letter_code
_entity_poly.pdbx_strand_id
1 'polypeptide(L)'
;MAHRGPETSVKSILKQDFHLKDAFSLDAKLLSSLQEEELNITKAMIELGGVTLQRNGPSFTGTGDLAAFSALGALYVALYALHLLSRSD
;
A
#
# COMPACT_ATOMS: atom_id res chain seq x y z
N MET A 1 -12.03 -5.59 -16.45
CA MET A 1 -11.24 -4.78 -15.49
C MET A 1 -10.09 -5.64 -15.02
N ALA A 2 -8.84 -5.20 -15.12
CA ALA A 2 -7.69 -5.97 -14.63
C ALA A 2 -7.70 -5.99 -13.10
N HIS A 3 -7.66 -7.18 -12.49
CA HIS A 3 -7.49 -7.34 -11.04
C HIS A 3 -6.14 -6.74 -10.65
N ARG A 4 -6.12 -5.76 -9.73
CA ARG A 4 -4.89 -5.14 -9.25
C ARG A 4 -4.55 -5.73 -7.89
N GLY A 5 -3.33 -6.23 -7.76
CA GLY A 5 -2.85 -6.79 -6.50
C GLY A 5 -2.34 -5.73 -5.52
N PRO A 6 -2.02 -6.15 -4.29
CA PRO A 6 -1.54 -5.28 -3.22
C PRO A 6 -0.23 -4.55 -3.56
N GLU A 7 0.62 -5.11 -4.43
CA GLU A 7 1.86 -4.47 -4.89
C GLU A 7 1.60 -3.13 -5.59
N THR A 8 0.47 -3.02 -6.31
CA THR A 8 0.10 -1.79 -7.03
C THR A 8 -0.30 -0.68 -6.06
N SER A 9 -0.93 -1.03 -4.94
CA SER A 9 -1.31 -0.09 -3.87
C SER A 9 -0.09 0.47 -3.16
N VAL A 10 0.83 -0.39 -2.71
CA VAL A 10 2.06 0.05 -2.03
C VAL A 10 2.93 0.88 -2.98
N LYS A 11 3.03 0.51 -4.26
CA LYS A 11 3.72 1.32 -5.28
C LYS A 11 3.17 2.75 -5.39
N SER A 12 1.86 2.93 -5.29
CA SER A 12 1.24 4.26 -5.38
C SER A 12 1.54 5.12 -4.16
N ILE A 13 1.70 4.50 -2.99
CA ILE A 13 2.18 5.18 -1.79
C ILE A 13 3.60 5.67 -2.05
N LEU A 14 4.50 4.77 -2.46
CA LEU A 14 5.93 5.04 -2.65
C LEU A 14 6.27 6.09 -3.72
N LYS A 15 5.33 6.42 -4.62
CA LYS A 15 5.51 7.49 -5.61
C LYS A 15 5.32 8.91 -5.05
N GLN A 16 4.87 9.03 -3.82
CA GLN A 16 4.67 10.32 -3.17
C GLN A 16 5.97 10.82 -2.55
N ASP A 17 6.10 12.14 -2.44
CA ASP A 17 7.29 12.74 -1.85
C ASP A 17 7.17 12.77 -0.32
N PHE A 18 7.87 11.84 0.34
CA PHE A 18 7.87 11.69 1.80
C PHE A 18 8.89 12.58 2.49
N HIS A 19 9.83 13.18 1.76
CA HIS A 19 10.94 13.94 2.35
C HIS A 19 10.48 15.20 3.12
N LEU A 20 9.21 15.60 2.97
CA LEU A 20 8.63 16.79 3.59
C LEU A 20 7.36 16.52 4.42
N LYS A 21 6.91 15.26 4.53
CA LYS A 21 5.60 14.92 5.13
C LYS A 21 5.63 13.57 5.86
N ASP A 22 5.15 13.57 7.10
CA ASP A 22 4.87 12.36 7.89
C ASP A 22 3.56 11.66 7.43
N ALA A 23 3.09 11.96 6.22
CA ALA A 23 1.80 11.52 5.71
C ALA A 23 1.76 11.36 4.19
N PHE A 24 0.97 10.38 3.73
CA PHE A 24 0.64 10.13 2.33
C PHE A 24 -0.88 10.03 2.12
N SER A 25 -1.32 10.20 0.88
CA SER A 25 -2.72 10.03 0.46
C SER A 25 -2.85 8.90 -0.54
N LEU A 26 -3.66 7.90 -0.26
CA LEU A 26 -3.95 6.77 -1.14
C LEU A 26 -5.38 6.89 -1.66
N ASP A 27 -5.55 6.99 -2.98
CA ASP A 27 -6.87 6.99 -3.61
C ASP A 27 -7.59 5.67 -3.33
N ALA A 28 -8.79 5.73 -2.75
CA ALA A 28 -9.57 4.52 -2.45
C ALA A 28 -9.94 3.74 -3.72
N LYS A 29 -9.90 4.35 -4.90
CA LYS A 29 -10.08 3.66 -6.19
C LYS A 29 -9.02 2.61 -6.50
N LEU A 30 -7.83 2.74 -5.90
CA LEU A 30 -6.79 1.72 -6.02
C LEU A 30 -7.11 0.46 -5.19
N LEU A 31 -7.91 0.64 -4.15
CA LEU A 31 -8.38 -0.41 -3.25
C LEU A 31 -9.79 -0.88 -3.59
N SER A 32 -10.57 -0.13 -4.38
CA SER A 32 -11.97 -0.43 -4.68
C SER A 32 -12.17 -1.64 -5.59
N SER A 33 -11.11 -2.11 -6.25
CA SER A 33 -11.15 -3.36 -7.03
C SER A 33 -10.98 -4.61 -6.17
N LEU A 34 -10.58 -4.46 -4.91
CA LEU A 34 -10.37 -5.57 -3.98
C LEU A 34 -11.70 -5.98 -3.35
N GLN A 35 -11.89 -7.28 -3.18
CA GLN A 35 -12.95 -7.81 -2.32
C GLN A 35 -12.69 -7.42 -0.85
N GLU A 36 -13.70 -7.52 0.00
CA GLU A 36 -13.60 -7.06 1.40
C GLU A 36 -12.45 -7.73 2.17
N GLU A 37 -12.26 -9.04 1.97
CA GLU A 37 -11.16 -9.79 2.59
C GLU A 37 -9.80 -9.32 2.07
N GLU A 38 -9.62 -9.24 0.75
CA GLU A 38 -8.39 -8.74 0.11
C GLU A 38 -8.06 -7.31 0.55
N LEU A 39 -9.10 -6.47 0.70
CA LEU A 39 -8.99 -5.12 1.20
C LEU A 39 -8.50 -5.08 2.65
N ASN A 40 -9.08 -5.92 3.51
CA ASN A 40 -8.69 -6.01 4.93
C ASN A 40 -7.25 -6.51 5.07
N ILE A 41 -6.86 -7.52 4.30
CA ILE A 41 -5.47 -8.02 4.26
C ILE A 41 -4.52 -6.94 3.77
N THR A 42 -4.87 -6.22 2.69
CA THR A 42 -4.04 -5.14 2.14
C THR A 42 -3.84 -4.01 3.14
N LYS A 43 -4.90 -3.58 3.84
CA LYS A 43 -4.79 -2.56 4.90
C LYS A 43 -3.88 -3.03 6.03
N ALA A 44 -4.08 -4.26 6.53
CA ALA A 44 -3.25 -4.81 7.60
C ALA A 44 -1.76 -4.91 7.20
N MET A 45 -1.45 -5.30 5.96
CA MET A 45 -0.07 -5.33 5.46
C MET A 45 0.56 -3.93 5.42
N ILE A 46 -0.19 -2.93 4.98
CA ILE A 46 0.30 -1.55 4.99
C ILE A 46 0.55 -1.09 6.44
N GLU A 47 -0.36 -1.38 7.36
CA GLU A 47 -0.23 -1.02 8.78
C GLU A 47 0.92 -1.76 9.50
N LEU A 48 1.22 -3.01 9.11
CA LEU A 48 2.42 -3.73 9.56
C LEU A 48 3.73 -3.04 9.16
N GLY A 49 3.71 -2.20 8.13
CA GLY A 49 4.81 -1.31 7.75
C GLY A 49 5.02 -0.15 8.72
N GLY A 50 4.30 -0.08 9.85
CA GLY A 50 4.45 0.97 10.87
C GLY A 50 3.69 2.26 10.58
N VAL A 51 2.79 2.26 9.59
CA VAL A 51 1.95 3.41 9.27
C VAL A 51 0.54 3.22 9.83
N THR A 52 -0.10 4.30 10.26
CA THR A 52 -1.53 4.29 10.60
C THR A 52 -2.32 4.67 9.36
N LEU A 53 -3.34 3.88 8.98
CA LEU A 53 -4.23 4.20 7.86
C LEU A 53 -5.58 4.72 8.36
N GLN A 54 -5.98 5.91 7.93
CA GLN A 54 -7.30 6.46 8.23
C GLN A 54 -8.09 6.74 6.96
N ARG A 55 -9.36 6.35 6.94
CA ARG A 55 -10.25 6.61 5.80
C ARG A 55 -10.79 8.04 5.86
N ASN A 56 -10.47 8.83 4.85
CA ASN A 56 -10.92 10.21 4.68
C ASN A 56 -11.74 10.30 3.38
N GLY A 57 -13.02 9.92 3.47
CA GLY A 57 -13.95 9.92 2.35
C GLY A 57 -13.53 8.95 1.22
N PRO A 58 -13.26 9.45 -0.01
CA PRO A 58 -12.81 8.64 -1.14
C PRO A 58 -11.30 8.35 -1.14
N SER A 59 -10.59 8.67 -0.05
CA SER A 59 -9.15 8.48 0.08
C SER A 59 -8.79 7.89 1.44
N PHE A 60 -7.58 7.37 1.56
CA PHE A 60 -6.96 7.02 2.83
C PHE A 60 -5.78 7.95 3.08
N THR A 61 -5.67 8.45 4.29
CA THR A 61 -4.47 9.13 4.77
C THR A 61 -3.66 8.15 5.59
N GLY A 62 -2.42 7.89 5.16
CA GLY A 62 -1.48 7.12 5.93
C GLY A 62 -0.49 8.04 6.64
N THR A 63 -0.19 7.80 7.90
CA THR A 63 0.80 8.58 8.67
C THR A 63 1.84 7.68 9.30
N GLY A 64 3.11 8.09 9.28
CA GLY A 64 4.20 7.32 9.87
C GLY A 64 5.52 8.08 9.81
N ASP A 65 6.53 7.56 10.49
CA ASP A 65 7.88 8.12 10.48
C ASP A 65 8.71 7.61 9.30
N LEU A 66 9.95 8.10 9.19
CA LEU A 66 10.87 7.70 8.11
C LEU A 66 11.17 6.19 8.11
N ALA A 67 11.17 5.55 9.29
CA ALA A 67 11.39 4.11 9.38
C ALA A 67 10.19 3.33 8.82
N ALA A 68 8.97 3.80 9.08
CA ALA A 68 7.75 3.24 8.52
C ALA A 68 7.72 3.35 6.98
N PHE A 69 8.14 4.48 6.41
CA PHE A 69 8.23 4.62 4.94
C PHE A 69 9.30 3.71 4.33
N SER A 70 10.42 3.50 5.04
CA SER A 70 11.43 2.52 4.62
C SER A 70 10.89 1.09 4.65
N ALA A 71 10.10 0.74 5.67
CA ALA A 71 9.44 -0.55 5.78
C ALA A 71 8.39 -0.78 4.69
N LEU A 72 7.63 0.25 4.29
CA LEU A 72 6.73 0.20 3.13
C LEU A 72 7.49 -0.04 1.82
N GLY A 73 8.69 0.53 1.69
CA GLY A 73 9.62 0.25 0.59
C GLY A 73 9.96 -1.24 0.50
N ALA A 74 10.38 -1.83 1.63
CA ALA A 74 10.69 -3.25 1.73
C ALA A 74 9.45 -4.13 1.45
N LEU A 75 8.28 -3.75 1.97
CA LEU A 75 7.02 -4.44 1.72
C LEU A 75 6.68 -4.46 0.22
N TYR A 76 6.86 -3.34 -0.49
CA TYR A 76 6.66 -3.31 -1.95
C TYR A 76 7.61 -4.27 -2.67
N VAL A 77 8.90 -4.28 -2.32
CA VAL A 77 9.88 -5.17 -2.94
C VAL A 77 9.49 -6.64 -2.72
N ALA A 78 9.08 -7.01 -1.51
CA ALA A 78 8.64 -8.36 -1.18
C ALA A 78 7.38 -8.76 -1.96
N LEU A 79 6.36 -7.91 -1.99
CA LEU A 79 5.12 -8.15 -2.74
C LEU A 79 5.37 -8.24 -4.25
N TYR A 80 6.25 -7.40 -4.78
CA TYR A 80 6.62 -7.43 -6.19
C TYR A 80 7.37 -8.71 -6.56
N ALA A 81 8.33 -9.14 -5.74
CA ALA A 81 9.02 -10.41 -5.91
C ALA A 81 8.04 -11.59 -5.86
N LEU A 82 7.13 -11.62 -4.87
CA LEU A 82 6.11 -12.66 -4.77
C LEU A 82 5.17 -12.68 -5.98
N HIS A 83 4.77 -11.51 -6.49
CA HIS A 83 3.97 -11.39 -7.72
C HIS A 83 4.69 -11.91 -8.95
N LEU A 84 6.01 -11.71 -9.05
CA LEU A 84 6.80 -12.30 -10.14
C LEU A 84 6.88 -13.83 -10.00
N LEU A 85 7.10 -14.33 -8.79
CA LEU A 85 7.22 -15.76 -8.53
C LEU A 85 5.90 -16.51 -8.69
N SER A 86 4.76 -15.91 -8.31
CA SER A 86 3.44 -16.53 -8.47
C SER A 86 2.97 -16.61 -9.93
N ARG A 87 3.68 -15.92 -10.83
CA ARG A 87 3.45 -15.90 -12.27
C ARG A 87 4.54 -16.64 -13.05
N SER A 88 5.49 -17.24 -12.33
CA SER A 88 6.47 -18.13 -12.93
C SER A 88 5.82 -19.51 -13.03
N ASP A 89 5.75 -20.05 -14.25
CA ASP A 89 5.28 -21.41 -14.53
C ASP A 89 6.19 -22.46 -13.88
#